data_AF-A0A093ZIP5-F1
#
_entry.id   AF-A0A093ZIP5-F1
#
_cell.length_a   1.000
_cell.length_b   1.000
_cell.length_c   1.000
_cell.angle_alpha   90.00
_cell.angle_beta   90.00
_cell.angle_gamma   90.00
#
_symmetry.space_group_name_H-M   'P 1'
#
loop_
_entity.id
_entity.type
_entity.pdbx_description
1 polymer ?
#
loop_
_entity_poly.entity_id
_entity_poly.type
_entity_poly.pdbx_seq_one_letter_code
_entity_poly.pdbx_strand_id
1 'polypeptide(L)'
;MLMNASLPANERIRVDELEVYGTTTQSGFPSVFASALSASSAAKTRWVVVFSPTGCEAALRELGLLDEETGRVKTGERGGGCGIRRGRRQTYVATIGPTTRDYLRREFGFEADVCAEVPSPEGVGSAIERFMVGLE
;
A
#
# COMPACT_ATOMS: atom_id res chain seq x y z
N MET A 1 6.15 -11.75 25.18
CA MET A 1 6.03 -12.91 24.28
C MET A 1 5.78 -14.16 25.12
N LEU A 2 4.96 -15.09 24.62
CA LEU A 2 4.46 -16.26 25.37
C LEU A 2 5.55 -17.30 25.74
N MET A 3 6.68 -17.31 25.01
CA MET A 3 7.82 -18.22 25.27
C MET A 3 9.00 -17.54 25.96
N ASN A 4 8.82 -16.32 26.49
CA ASN A 4 9.95 -15.56 27.03
C ASN A 4 10.62 -16.32 28.19
N ALA A 5 11.93 -16.58 28.07
CA ALA A 5 12.71 -17.29 29.07
C ALA A 5 12.75 -16.57 30.43
N SER A 6 12.48 -15.26 30.46
CA SER A 6 12.37 -14.49 31.70
C SER A 6 11.06 -14.70 32.46
N LEU A 7 10.08 -15.45 31.90
CA LEU A 7 8.84 -15.78 32.59
C LEU A 7 8.98 -17.07 33.44
N PRO A 8 8.25 -17.16 34.55
CA PRO A 8 8.08 -18.41 35.30
C PRO A 8 7.64 -19.57 34.40
N ALA A 9 8.06 -20.79 34.73
CA ALA A 9 7.80 -21.96 33.88
C ALA A 9 6.30 -22.24 33.68
N ASN A 10 5.47 -21.93 34.67
CA ASN A 10 4.01 -22.05 34.62
C ASN A 10 3.31 -20.95 33.79
N GLU A 11 4.04 -19.90 33.41
CA GLU A 11 3.55 -18.79 32.58
C GLU A 11 4.12 -18.84 31.16
N ARG A 12 5.05 -19.77 30.89
CA ARG A 12 5.58 -20.04 29.55
C ARG A 12 4.67 -21.02 28.83
N ILE A 13 4.08 -20.57 27.73
CA ILE A 13 3.32 -21.42 26.82
C ILE A 13 4.24 -21.85 25.70
N ARG A 14 4.41 -23.16 25.51
CA ARG A 14 5.21 -23.70 24.41
C ARG A 14 4.50 -23.46 23.07
N VAL A 15 5.19 -22.86 22.10
CA VAL A 15 4.77 -22.72 20.71
C VAL A 15 5.74 -23.52 19.84
N ASP A 16 5.22 -24.46 19.06
CA ASP A 16 5.97 -25.16 18.02
C ASP A 16 5.46 -24.62 16.67
N GLU A 17 6.31 -23.89 15.93
CA GLU A 17 5.93 -23.23 14.68
C GLU A 17 6.14 -24.17 13.48
N LEU A 18 5.18 -24.21 12.56
CA LEU A 18 5.27 -24.93 11.29
C LEU A 18 4.82 -24.00 10.16
N GLU A 19 5.72 -23.69 9.24
CA GLU A 19 5.40 -22.94 8.04
C GLU A 19 4.70 -23.86 7.02
N VAL A 20 3.42 -23.62 6.78
CA VAL A 20 2.61 -24.43 5.83
C VAL A 20 2.75 -23.91 4.39
N TYR A 21 3.03 -22.62 4.23
CA TYR A 21 3.32 -22.00 2.93
C TYR A 21 4.13 -20.70 3.14
N GLY A 22 5.06 -20.45 2.21
CA GLY A 22 5.83 -19.21 2.15
C GLY A 22 5.32 -18.30 1.04
N THR A 23 5.37 -16.99 1.25
CA THR A 23 5.12 -15.99 0.20
C THR A 23 6.45 -15.47 -0.32
N THR A 24 6.65 -15.51 -1.62
CA THR A 24 7.79 -14.85 -2.27
C THR A 24 7.33 -13.61 -3.02
N THR A 25 8.17 -12.60 -3.09
CA THR A 25 7.96 -11.46 -3.99
C THR A 25 8.23 -11.90 -5.42
N GLN A 26 7.30 -11.57 -6.32
CA GLN A 26 7.54 -11.77 -7.74
C GLN A 26 8.62 -10.78 -8.19
N SER A 27 9.81 -11.29 -8.51
CA SER A 27 10.98 -10.46 -8.88
C SER A 27 10.73 -9.55 -10.08
N GLY A 28 9.83 -9.94 -10.99
CA GLY A 28 9.42 -9.13 -12.14
C GLY A 28 8.35 -8.08 -11.85
N PHE A 29 7.83 -7.98 -10.62
CA PHE A 29 6.78 -7.01 -10.29
C PHE A 29 7.17 -5.56 -10.63
N PRO A 30 8.36 -5.05 -10.28
CA PRO A 30 8.73 -3.66 -10.57
C PRO A 30 8.62 -3.31 -12.06
N SER A 31 9.19 -4.15 -12.94
CA SER A 31 9.17 -3.89 -14.38
C SER A 31 7.78 -4.01 -15.00
N VAL A 32 6.98 -4.99 -14.56
CA VAL A 32 5.60 -5.16 -15.01
C VAL A 32 4.74 -3.98 -14.57
N PHE A 33 4.91 -3.53 -13.33
CA PHE A 33 4.18 -2.40 -12.79
C PHE A 33 4.55 -1.08 -13.48
N ALA A 34 5.84 -0.81 -13.68
CA ALA A 34 6.32 0.34 -14.44
C ALA A 34 5.77 0.36 -15.88
N SER A 35 5.72 -0.82 -16.54
CA SER A 35 5.12 -0.97 -17.87
C SER A 35 3.62 -0.62 -17.86
N ALA A 36 2.86 -1.09 -16.86
CA ALA A 36 1.45 -0.75 -16.70
C ALA A 36 1.23 0.76 -16.44
N LEU A 37 2.10 1.39 -15.64
CA LEU A 37 2.07 2.84 -15.43
C LEU A 37 2.35 3.61 -16.72
N SER A 38 3.32 3.16 -17.52
CA SER A 38 3.65 3.78 -18.82
C SER A 38 2.51 3.65 -19.82
N ALA A 39 1.95 2.44 -19.97
CA ALA A 39 0.83 2.16 -20.88
C ALA A 39 -0.44 2.97 -20.54
N SER A 40 -0.65 3.27 -19.26
CA SER A 40 -1.79 4.05 -18.78
C SER A 40 -1.52 5.56 -18.68
N SER A 41 -0.34 6.05 -19.06
CA SER A 41 0.09 7.45 -18.86
C SER A 41 -0.79 8.51 -19.57
N ALA A 42 -1.57 8.11 -20.57
CA ALA A 42 -2.52 8.99 -21.26
C ALA A 42 -3.89 9.09 -20.54
N ALA A 43 -4.18 8.19 -19.59
CA ALA A 43 -5.45 8.19 -18.86
C ALA A 43 -5.59 9.46 -18.00
N LYS A 44 -6.79 10.05 -17.96
CA LYS A 44 -7.06 11.25 -17.14
C LYS A 44 -6.90 10.96 -15.65
N THR A 45 -7.32 9.76 -15.23
CA THR A 45 -7.32 9.29 -13.85
C THR A 45 -6.85 7.85 -13.82
N ARG A 46 -5.99 7.51 -12.86
CA ARG A 46 -5.49 6.15 -12.60
C ARG A 46 -5.61 5.82 -11.13
N TRP A 47 -5.90 4.55 -10.84
CA TRP A 47 -5.95 4.03 -9.48
C TRP A 47 -4.95 2.90 -9.33
N VAL A 48 -4.17 2.96 -8.26
CA VAL A 48 -3.33 1.87 -7.79
C VAL A 48 -3.97 1.32 -6.53
N VAL A 49 -4.41 0.07 -6.57
CA VAL A 49 -5.05 -0.59 -5.44
C VAL A 49 -4.03 -1.53 -4.78
N VAL A 50 -3.80 -1.35 -3.48
CA VAL A 50 -2.83 -2.13 -2.72
C VAL A 50 -3.54 -3.04 -1.72
N PHE A 51 -3.23 -4.34 -1.82
CA PHE A 51 -3.91 -5.40 -1.09
C PHE A 51 -3.15 -5.88 0.16
N SER A 52 -1.83 -5.65 0.22
CA SER A 52 -1.01 -6.11 1.35
C SER A 52 0.19 -5.20 1.59
N PRO A 53 0.76 -5.24 2.82
CA PRO A 53 2.01 -4.59 3.17
C PRO A 53 3.17 -4.86 2.21
N THR A 54 3.35 -6.13 1.82
CA THR A 54 4.48 -6.55 0.96
C THR A 54 4.45 -5.92 -0.44
N GLY A 55 3.26 -5.63 -0.98
CA GLY A 55 3.12 -4.94 -2.27
C GLY A 55 3.24 -3.41 -2.18
N CYS A 56 3.20 -2.84 -0.98
CA CYS A 56 3.17 -1.39 -0.76
C CYS A 56 4.49 -0.71 -1.15
N GLU A 57 5.61 -1.22 -0.67
CA GLU A 57 6.91 -0.57 -0.85
C GLU A 57 7.27 -0.49 -2.33
N ALA A 58 7.22 -1.63 -3.03
CA ALA A 58 7.56 -1.71 -4.44
C ALA A 58 6.66 -0.78 -5.28
N ALA A 59 5.35 -0.74 -5.00
CA ALA A 59 4.43 0.16 -5.70
C ALA A 59 4.78 1.64 -5.45
N LEU A 60 5.04 2.05 -4.21
CA LEU A 60 5.38 3.44 -3.90
C LEU A 60 6.73 3.87 -4.48
N ARG A 61 7.71 2.96 -4.48
CA ARG A 61 9.03 3.20 -5.08
C ARG A 61 8.93 3.40 -6.59
N GLU A 62 8.21 2.53 -7.28
CA GLU A 62 7.96 2.64 -8.73
C GLU A 62 7.09 3.85 -9.10
N LEU A 63 6.21 4.30 -8.21
CA LEU A 63 5.50 5.58 -8.37
C LEU A 63 6.41 6.79 -8.17
N GLY A 64 7.65 6.59 -7.71
CA GLY A 64 8.64 7.65 -7.45
C GLY A 64 8.36 8.45 -6.18
N LEU A 65 7.49 7.94 -5.30
CA LEU A 65 6.99 8.64 -4.10
C LEU A 65 7.91 8.49 -2.89
N LEU A 66 8.74 7.44 -2.88
CA LEU A 66 9.71 7.20 -1.82
C LEU A 66 11.02 7.92 -2.10
N ASP A 67 11.59 8.47 -1.04
CA ASP A 67 12.96 8.94 -0.98
C ASP A 67 13.90 7.74 -0.80
N GLU A 68 14.93 7.66 -1.64
CA GLU A 68 15.83 6.50 -1.70
C GLU A 68 16.72 6.36 -0.46
N GLU A 69 17.01 7.46 0.23
CA GLU A 69 17.88 7.48 1.42
C GLU A 69 17.11 7.10 2.68
N THR A 70 15.90 7.64 2.85
CA THR A 70 15.10 7.45 4.05
C THR A 70 14.09 6.31 3.94
N GLY A 71 13.77 5.87 2.71
CA GLY A 71 12.71 4.90 2.44
C GLY A 71 11.31 5.42 2.76
N ARG A 72 11.13 6.72 3.02
CA ARG A 72 9.85 7.36 3.37
C ARG A 72 9.38 8.27 2.24
N VAL A 73 8.13 8.72 2.32
CA VAL A 73 7.58 9.64 1.30
C VAL A 73 8.36 10.95 1.22
N LYS A 74 8.61 11.44 0.01
CA LYS A 74 9.29 12.71 -0.23
C LYS A 74 8.50 13.86 0.41
N THR A 75 9.21 14.74 1.12
CA THR A 75 8.61 15.85 1.87
C THR A 75 7.97 16.86 0.92
N GLY A 76 6.64 16.77 0.73
CA GLY A 76 5.86 17.56 -0.22
C GLY A 76 4.80 16.74 -0.97
N GLU A 77 4.97 15.42 -1.02
CA GLU A 77 4.03 14.46 -1.62
C GLU A 77 3.18 13.74 -0.56
N ARG A 78 3.02 14.38 0.61
CA ARG A 78 2.21 13.85 1.72
C ARG A 78 0.75 13.81 1.27
N GLY A 79 0.29 12.60 0.98
CA GLY A 79 -0.99 12.29 0.36
C GLY A 79 -0.83 12.18 -1.15
N GLY A 80 -1.22 11.03 -1.71
CA GLY A 80 -1.70 10.78 -3.08
C GLY A 80 -0.93 11.26 -4.31
N GLY A 81 -0.30 10.34 -5.05
CA GLY A 81 -0.25 10.43 -6.51
C GLY A 81 0.94 11.15 -7.18
N CYS A 82 1.65 10.42 -8.04
CA CYS A 82 2.61 10.96 -8.99
C CYS A 82 1.90 11.52 -10.24
N GLY A 83 2.27 12.74 -10.63
CA GLY A 83 1.83 13.43 -11.84
C GLY A 83 0.68 14.42 -11.61
N ILE A 84 0.92 15.69 -11.94
CA ILE A 84 -0.10 16.74 -12.02
C ILE A 84 -0.45 16.96 -13.49
N ARG A 85 -1.71 16.77 -13.86
CA ARG A 85 -2.24 17.11 -15.18
C ARG A 85 -3.42 18.06 -15.01
N ARG A 86 -3.31 19.27 -15.58
CA ARG A 86 -4.35 20.32 -15.49
C ARG A 86 -4.77 20.67 -14.05
N GLY A 87 -3.81 20.74 -13.12
CA GLY A 87 -4.06 21.14 -11.73
C GLY A 87 -4.69 20.07 -10.84
N ARG A 88 -4.92 18.84 -11.34
CA ARG A 88 -5.37 17.68 -10.54
C ARG A 88 -4.35 16.56 -10.61
N ARG A 89 -4.34 15.72 -9.58
CA ARG A 89 -3.52 14.50 -9.52
C ARG A 89 -4.04 13.48 -10.54
N GLN A 90 -3.12 12.87 -11.27
CA GLN A 90 -3.45 11.88 -12.30
C GLN A 90 -3.58 10.47 -11.72
N THR A 91 -2.86 10.16 -10.66
CA THR A 91 -2.80 8.82 -10.05
C THR A 91 -3.22 8.91 -8.59
N TYR A 92 -4.04 7.98 -8.13
CA TYR A 92 -4.50 7.87 -6.74
C TYR A 92 -4.21 6.46 -6.20
N VAL A 93 -4.09 6.33 -4.89
CA VAL A 93 -3.78 5.06 -4.21
C VAL A 93 -4.92 4.69 -3.27
N ALA A 94 -5.47 3.49 -3.45
CA ALA A 94 -6.47 2.91 -2.57
C ALA A 94 -5.89 1.69 -1.82
N THR A 95 -6.29 1.50 -0.57
CA THR A 95 -5.98 0.30 0.21
C THR A 95 -7.21 -0.56 0.39
N ILE A 96 -7.03 -1.89 0.33
CA ILE A 96 -8.09 -2.87 0.53
C ILE A 96 -8.70 -2.85 1.95
N GLY A 97 -7.98 -2.27 2.93
CA GLY A 97 -8.49 -2.19 4.30
C GLY A 97 -7.56 -1.45 5.26
N PRO A 98 -8.02 -1.26 6.51
CA PRO A 98 -7.32 -0.44 7.52
C PRO A 98 -5.91 -0.93 7.86
N THR A 99 -5.69 -2.24 7.90
CA THR A 99 -4.36 -2.81 8.19
C THR A 99 -3.31 -2.35 7.18
N THR A 100 -3.65 -2.36 5.89
CA THR A 100 -2.73 -1.92 4.82
C THR A 100 -2.53 -0.40 4.85
N ARG A 101 -3.60 0.37 5.12
CA ARG A 101 -3.51 1.83 5.31
C ARG A 101 -2.57 2.19 6.47
N ASP A 102 -2.75 1.57 7.62
CA ASP A 102 -1.99 1.89 8.83
C ASP A 102 -0.52 1.47 8.68
N TYR A 103 -0.26 0.39 7.94
CA TYR A 103 1.09 0.00 7.53
C TYR A 103 1.75 1.07 6.66
N LEU A 104 1.07 1.54 5.60
CA LEU A 104 1.59 2.60 4.73
C LEU A 104 1.97 3.88 5.50
N ARG A 105 1.11 4.26 6.43
CA ARG A 105 1.31 5.44 7.27
C ARG A 105 2.49 5.28 8.22
N ARG A 106 2.55 4.16 8.94
CA ARG A 106 3.61 3.91 9.92
C ARG A 106 4.98 3.71 9.28
N GLU A 107 5.05 2.86 8.27
CA GLU A 107 6.32 2.46 7.68
C GLU A 107 6.87 3.53 6.72
N PHE A 108 6.02 4.09 5.86
CA PHE A 108 6.47 5.03 4.81
C PHE A 108 6.06 6.49 5.06
N GLY A 109 5.15 6.76 6.01
CA GLY A 109 4.56 8.08 6.16
C GLY A 109 3.58 8.44 5.04
N PHE A 110 3.11 7.45 4.27
CA PHE A 110 2.20 7.64 3.16
C PHE A 110 0.74 7.57 3.62
N GLU A 111 -0.05 8.57 3.26
CA GLU A 111 -1.50 8.57 3.45
C GLU A 111 -2.17 8.16 2.14
N ALA A 112 -2.89 7.03 2.15
CA ALA A 112 -3.67 6.58 1.01
C ALA A 112 -4.87 7.51 0.76
N ASP A 113 -5.23 7.70 -0.51
CA ASP A 113 -6.39 8.52 -0.88
C ASP A 113 -7.70 7.87 -0.43
N VAL A 114 -7.76 6.54 -0.49
CA VAL A 114 -8.95 5.75 -0.16
C VAL A 114 -8.56 4.55 0.68
N CYS A 115 -9.37 4.26 1.70
CA CYS A 115 -9.33 3.01 2.45
C CYS A 115 -10.70 2.33 2.35
N ALA A 116 -10.75 1.13 1.77
CA ALA A 116 -11.99 0.36 1.73
C ALA A 116 -12.37 -0.12 3.13
N GLU A 117 -13.67 -0.11 3.42
CA GLU A 117 -14.22 -0.68 4.67
C GLU A 117 -14.36 -2.20 4.56
N VAL A 118 -14.66 -2.69 3.36
CA VAL A 118 -14.84 -4.11 3.06
C VAL A 118 -13.71 -4.56 2.12
N PRO A 119 -12.93 -5.59 2.46
CA PRO A 119 -11.82 -6.07 1.65
C PRO A 119 -12.30 -6.93 0.47
N SER A 120 -13.12 -6.35 -0.41
CA SER A 120 -13.62 -6.97 -1.64
C SER A 120 -13.47 -6.02 -2.83
N PRO A 121 -13.54 -6.54 -4.07
CA PRO A 121 -13.54 -5.69 -5.28
C PRO A 121 -14.63 -4.61 -5.24
N GLU A 122 -15.85 -4.97 -4.82
CA GLU A 122 -17.00 -4.07 -4.71
C GLU A 122 -16.77 -3.02 -3.61
N GLY A 123 -16.18 -3.42 -2.48
CA GLY A 123 -15.84 -2.54 -1.38
C GLY A 123 -14.82 -1.47 -1.78
N VAL A 124 -13.80 -1.86 -2.55
CA VAL A 124 -12.82 -0.92 -3.12
C VAL A 124 -13.47 -0.01 -4.15
N GLY A 125 -14.24 -0.57 -5.09
CA GLY A 125 -14.93 0.20 -6.13
C GLY A 125 -15.84 1.28 -5.54
N SER A 126 -16.69 0.89 -4.59
CA SER A 126 -17.60 1.82 -3.89
C SER A 126 -16.86 2.92 -3.13
N ALA A 127 -15.70 2.60 -2.55
CA ALA A 127 -14.88 3.59 -1.84
C ALA A 127 -14.22 4.58 -2.81
N ILE A 128 -13.74 4.11 -3.97
CA ILE A 128 -13.21 4.96 -5.04
C ILE A 128 -14.30 5.87 -5.61
N GLU A 129 -15.49 5.33 -5.91
CA GLU A 129 -16.61 6.12 -6.44
C GLU A 129 -17.01 7.25 -5.50
N ARG A 130 -17.15 6.97 -4.19
CA ARG A 130 -17.43 7.99 -3.17
C ARG A 130 -16.38 9.09 -3.14
N PHE A 131 -15.10 8.72 -3.25
CA PHE A 131 -14.00 9.69 -3.28
C PHE A 131 -14.02 10.56 -4.54
N MET A 132 -14.32 9.97 -5.69
CA MET A 132 -14.39 10.68 -6.97
C MET A 132 -15.54 11.68 -7.02
N VAL A 133 -16.70 11.38 -6.41
CA VAL A 133 -17.80 12.33 -6.28
C VAL A 133 -17.40 13.54 -5.45
N GLY A 134 -16.64 13.34 -4.37
CA GLY A 134 -16.16 14.44 -3.52
C GLY A 134 -15.08 15.32 -4.15
N LEU A 135 -14.54 14.93 -5.31
CA LEU A 135 -13.56 15.71 -6.05
C LEU A 135 -14.19 16.71 -7.02
N GLU A 136 -15.39 16.44 -7.56
CA GLU A 136 -16.12 17.28 -8.53
C GLU A 136 -16.66 18.57 -7.91
#